data_AF-A0A967ULJ1-F1
#
_entry.id   AF-A0A967ULJ1-F1
#
_cell.length_a   1.000
_cell.length_b   1.000
_cell.length_c   1.000
_cell.angle_alpha   90.00
_cell.angle_beta   90.00
_cell.angle_gamma   90.00
#
_symmetry.space_group_name_H-M   'P 1'
#
loop_
_entity.id
_entity.type
_entity.pdbx_description
1 polymer ?
#
loop_
_entity_poly.entity_id
_entity_poly.type
_entity_poly.pdbx_seq_one_letter_code
_entity_poly.pdbx_strand_id
1 'polypeptide(L)' 'LTPVPKAPAFIEGVINLRGAVIPVVDLRKRFDQPINPANRGTRILICTLAGKVVGLIADEVTEVRRYTRQDVQPAPQFLK' A
#
# COMPACT_ATOMS: atom_id res chain seq x y z
N LEU A 1 7.15 7.65 10.06
CA LEU A 1 6.36 6.44 10.38
C LEU A 1 6.67 6.08 11.83
N THR A 2 5.67 5.72 12.62
CA THR A 2 5.89 5.25 13.99
C THR A 2 5.73 3.72 14.00
N PRO A 3 6.78 2.95 14.35
CA PRO A 3 6.72 1.49 14.30
C PRO A 3 5.72 0.93 15.32
N VAL A 4 5.08 -0.18 14.97
CA VAL A 4 4.12 -0.88 15.84
C VAL A 4 4.75 -2.19 16.34
N PRO A 5 4.93 -2.37 17.66
CA PRO A 5 5.47 -3.61 18.21
C PRO A 5 4.62 -4.82 17.83
N LYS A 6 5.26 -5.94 17.49
CA LYS A 6 4.61 -7.22 17.13
C LYS A 6 3.71 -7.17 15.89
N ALA A 7 3.78 -6.10 15.09
CA ALA A 7 3.07 -6.05 13.82
C ALA A 7 3.70 -7.03 12.79
N PRO A 8 2.91 -7.55 11.84
CA PRO A 8 3.44 -8.26 10.69
C PRO A 8 4.51 -7.45 9.96
N ALA A 9 5.51 -8.12 9.38
CA ALA A 9 6.66 -7.46 8.75
C ALA A 9 6.30 -6.47 7.62
N PHE A 10 5.17 -6.69 6.94
CA PHE A 10 4.66 -5.81 5.89
C PHE A 10 4.01 -4.52 6.43
N ILE A 11 3.85 -4.37 7.74
CA ILE A 11 3.37 -3.13 8.35
C ILE A 11 4.58 -2.30 8.78
N GLU A 12 4.84 -1.19 8.09
CA GLU A 12 5.91 -0.25 8.48
C GLU A 12 5.62 0.45 9.81
N GLY A 13 4.33 0.60 10.12
CA GLY A 13 3.88 1.24 11.34
C GLY A 13 2.61 2.02 11.12
N VAL A 14 2.50 3.17 11.80
CA VAL A 14 1.36 4.08 11.70
C VAL A 14 1.79 5.50 11.33
N ILE A 15 0.85 6.24 10.76
CA ILE A 15 0.90 7.69 10.58
C ILE A 15 -0.29 8.34 11.27
N ASN A 16 -0.12 9.59 11.68
CA ASN A 16 -1.25 10.43 12.07
C ASN A 16 -1.62 11.31 10.87
N LEU A 17 -2.85 11.17 10.38
CA LEU A 17 -3.40 12.01 9.33
C LEU A 17 -4.71 12.61 9.82
N ARG A 18 -4.72 13.94 10.00
CA ARG A 18 -5.90 14.70 10.49
C ARG A 18 -6.46 14.15 11.81
N GLY A 19 -5.59 13.72 12.71
CA GLY A 19 -5.98 13.17 14.01
C GLY A 19 -6.34 11.68 13.99
N ALA A 20 -6.45 11.05 12.82
CA ALA A 20 -6.67 9.62 12.69
C ALA A 20 -5.34 8.86 12.63
N VAL A 21 -5.24 7.78 13.42
CA VAL A 21 -4.11 6.85 13.37
C VAL A 21 -4.36 5.83 12.26
N ILE A 22 -3.54 5.89 11.22
CA ILE A 22 -3.68 5.06 10.02
C ILE A 22 -2.51 4.09 9.94
N PRO A 23 -2.75 2.77 9.88
CA PRO A 23 -1.71 1.79 9.62
C PRO A 23 -1.16 1.92 8.21
N VAL A 24 0.14 1.78 8.04
CA VAL A 24 0.84 1.87 6.76
C VAL A 24 1.46 0.52 6.41
N VAL A 25 1.11 0.02 5.22
CA VAL A 25 1.56 -1.24 4.64
C VAL A 25 2.60 -0.98 3.56
N ASP A 26 3.71 -1.68 3.61
CA ASP A 26 4.67 -1.75 2.50
C ASP A 26 4.24 -2.83 1.51
N LEU A 27 3.88 -2.43 0.28
CA LEU A 27 3.44 -3.34 -0.75
C LEU A 27 4.58 -4.25 -1.26
N ARG A 28 5.84 -3.80 -1.24
CA ARG A 28 6.97 -4.66 -1.61
C ARG A 28 7.11 -5.80 -0.62
N LYS A 29 7.06 -5.50 0.69
CA LYS A 29 7.06 -6.54 1.73
C LYS A 29 5.81 -7.42 1.67
N ARG A 30 4.65 -6.87 1.29
CA ARG A 30 3.40 -7.64 1.22
C ARG A 30 3.37 -8.63 0.05
N PHE A 31 4.09 -8.34 -1.02
CA PHE A 31 4.18 -9.15 -2.25
C PHE A 31 5.55 -9.79 -2.46
N ASP A 32 6.34 -9.91 -1.38
CA ASP A 32 7.68 -10.54 -1.37
C ASP A 32 8.63 -10.00 -2.47
N GLN A 33 8.55 -8.70 -2.74
CA GLN A 33 9.43 -8.00 -3.68
C GLN A 33 10.69 -7.47 -2.97
N PRO A 34 11.80 -7.27 -3.71
CA PRO A 34 12.99 -6.64 -3.17
C PRO A 34 12.69 -5.28 -2.53
N ILE A 35 13.13 -5.08 -1.30
CA ILE A 35 12.93 -3.82 -0.58
C ILE A 35 13.96 -2.80 -1.09
N ASN A 36 13.50 -1.62 -1.51
CA ASN A 36 14.37 -0.49 -1.86
C ASN A 36 14.17 0.66 -0.88
N PRO A 37 15.21 1.50 -0.66
CA PRO A 37 15.04 2.75 0.05
C PRO A 37 13.99 3.63 -0.63
N ALA A 38 13.17 4.30 0.18
CA ALA A 38 12.24 5.30 -0.32
C ALA A 38 13.01 6.41 -1.06
N ASN A 39 12.45 6.87 -2.19
CA ASN A 39 13.02 7.92 -3.01
C ASN A 39 12.00 9.06 -3.20
N ARG A 40 12.31 10.04 -4.06
CA ARG A 40 11.42 11.18 -4.33
C ARG A 40 10.08 10.79 -4.97
N GLY A 41 9.99 9.63 -5.60
CA GLY A 41 8.78 9.07 -6.18
C GLY A 41 7.87 8.41 -5.16
N THR A 42 8.41 7.91 -4.04
CA THR A 42 7.66 7.11 -3.07
C THR A 42 6.47 7.87 -2.48
N ARG A 43 5.28 7.26 -2.50
CA ARG A 43 4.03 7.84 -1.98
C ARG A 43 3.33 6.87 -1.03
N ILE A 44 2.54 7.43 -0.10
CA ILE A 44 1.57 6.67 0.70
C ILE A 44 0.18 6.93 0.12
N LEU A 45 -0.43 5.92 -0.48
CA LEU A 45 -1.80 5.94 -0.98
C LEU A 45 -2.76 5.69 0.19
N ILE A 46 -3.73 6.57 0.40
CA ILE A 46 -4.76 6.39 1.44
C ILE A 46 -5.97 5.71 0.81
N CYS A 47 -6.30 4.52 1.30
CA CYS A 47 -7.39 3.70 0.79
C CYS A 47 -8.36 3.32 1.92
N THR A 48 -9.61 3.06 1.56
CA THR A 48 -10.60 2.49 2.48
C THR A 48 -10.88 1.04 2.08
N LEU A 49 -10.65 0.12 3.01
CA LEU A 49 -10.90 -1.31 2.84
C LEU A 49 -11.82 -1.80 3.95
N ALA A 50 -12.99 -2.34 3.60
CA ALA A 50 -13.99 -2.83 4.56
C ALA A 50 -14.30 -1.82 5.69
N GLY A 51 -14.42 -0.53 5.33
CA GLY A 51 -14.70 0.56 6.28
C GLY A 51 -13.50 1.03 7.12
N LYS A 52 -12.31 0.46 6.92
CA LYS A 52 -11.07 0.87 7.61
C LYS A 52 -10.17 1.65 6.67
N VAL A 53 -9.56 2.71 7.17
CA VAL A 53 -8.57 3.50 6.42
C VAL A 53 -7.19 2.87 6.58
N VAL A 54 -6.47 2.70 5.47
CA VAL A 54 -5.12 2.15 5.42
C VAL A 54 -4.24 2.99 4.49
N GLY A 55 -2.97 3.13 4.83
CA GLY A 55 -1.95 3.70 3.96
C GLY A 55 -1.19 2.58 3.24
N LEU A 56 -0.95 2.71 1.94
CA LEU A 56 -0.17 1.77 1.15
C LEU A 56 1.05 2.48 0.57
N ILE A 57 2.26 1.98 0.84
CA ILE A 57 3.48 2.51 0.23
C ILE A 57 3.55 2.00 -1.22
N ALA A 58 3.70 2.94 -2.15
CA ALA A 58 3.95 2.68 -3.56
C ALA A 58 5.21 3.43 -4.02
N ASP A 59 5.87 2.86 -5.02
CA ASP A 59 7.13 3.41 -5.56
C ASP A 59 6.94 4.77 -6.23
N GLU A 60 5.85 4.93 -7.00
CA GLU A 60 5.51 6.15 -7.72
C GLU A 60 4.01 6.17 -8.07
N VAL A 61 3.46 7.36 -8.29
CA VAL A 61 2.13 7.55 -8.90
C VAL A 61 2.34 8.16 -10.28
N THR A 62 2.04 7.39 -11.32
CA THR A 62 2.32 7.77 -12.71
C THR A 62 1.17 8.57 -13.32
N GLU A 63 -0.05 8.02 -13.32
CA GLU A 63 -1.20 8.61 -14.00
C GLU A 63 -2.54 8.09 -13.45
N VAL A 64 -3.63 8.76 -13.84
CA VAL A 64 -5.00 8.33 -13.56
C VAL A 64 -5.64 7.87 -14.87
N ARG A 65 -5.91 6.56 -14.98
CA ARG A 65 -6.59 5.95 -16.13
C ARG A 65 -7.96 5.42 -15.75
N ARG A 66 -8.89 5.48 -16.70
CA ARG A 66 -10.22 4.87 -16.59
C ARG A 66 -10.21 3.54 -17.34
N TYR A 67 -10.71 2.50 -16.69
CA TYR A 67 -10.91 1.17 -17.26
C TYR A 67 -12.37 0.78 -17.13
N THR A 68 -12.92 0.17 -18.17
CA THR A 68 -14.21 -0.51 -18.14
C THR A 68 -14.05 -1.92 -17.59
N ARG A 69 -15.17 -2.57 -17.24
CA ARG A 69 -15.12 -3.96 -16.75
C ARG A 69 -14.61 -4.96 -17.79
N GLN A 70 -14.71 -4.63 -19.09
CA GLN A 70 -14.22 -5.48 -20.17
C GLN A 70 -12.69 -5.40 -20.33
N ASP A 71 -12.08 -4.32 -19.85
CA ASP A 71 -10.62 -4.13 -19.88
C ASP A 71 -9.89 -4.94 -18.78
N VAL A 72 -10.63 -5.44 -17.79
CA VAL A 72 -10.07 -6.14 -16.62
C VAL A 72 -10.28 -7.64 -16.73
N GLN A 73 -9.19 -8.37 -16.91
CA GLN A 73 -9.19 -9.84 -16.90
C GLN A 73 -9.00 -10.38 -15.48
N PRO A 74 -9.44 -11.62 -15.20
CA PRO A 74 -9.16 -12.28 -13.93
C PRO A 74 -7.66 -12.32 -13.63
N ALA A 75 -7.30 -12.20 -12.35
CA ALA A 75 -5.92 -12.36 -11.92
C ALA A 75 -5.39 -13.76 -12.33
N PRO A 76 -4.14 -13.87 -12.80
CA PRO A 76 -3.55 -15.16 -13.08
C PRO A 76 -3.52 -16.06 -11.84
N GLN A 77 -3.84 -17.34 -12.00
CA GLN A 77 -4.02 -18.27 -10.87
C GLN A 77 -2.71 -18.67 -10.16
N PHE A 78 -1.56 -18.25 -10.68
CA PHE A 78 -0.24 -18.57 -10.12
C PHE A 78 0.31 -17.51 -9.15
N LEU A 79 -0.36 -16.37 -8.98
CA LEU A 79 -0.02 -15.40 -7.93
C LEU A 79 -0.68 -15.85 -6.62
N LYS A 80 0.08 -16.57 -5.79
CA LYS A 80 -0.24 -16.85 -4.38
C LYS A 80 0.64 -16.03 -3.47
#